data_AF-A0A2M7P4I7-F1
#
_entry.id   AF-A0A2M7P4I7-F1
#
_cell.length_a   1.000
_cell.length_b   1.000
_cell.length_c   1.000
_cell.angle_alpha   90.00
_cell.angle_beta   90.00
_cell.angle_gamma   90.00
#
_symmetry.space_group_name_H-M   'P 1'
#
loop_
_entity.id
_entity.type
_entity.pdbx_description
1 polymer ?
#
loop_
_entity_poly.entity_id
_entity_poly.type
_entity_poly.pdbx_seq_one_letter_code
_entity_poly.pdbx_strand_id
1 'polypeptide(L)'
;MVLRKRRVGTRIDNIDDADLLLLKKRVDIATMVIISLIAILIARLWYLQIHLGEDYSHQAEENRVRVQVIQAPRGIITDRRGTVIVGNRPSFNVVWMKEDAPNPDEVIKALAGILHLDIPVLLDRVRAGSSQPPYMPLRLAEDIPWAELVYLENHRYQLPGVRIEVLPTRQYLNDEFASHFIGYLGEINKKELETRADDIYQGGDQVGKTGVEARHEAQLRGEKGRNYVEV
;
A
#
# COMPACT_ATOMS: atom_id res chain seq x y z
N MET A 1 -22.76 69.51 -63.70
CA MET A 1 -24.20 69.37 -63.34
C MET A 1 -24.48 67.87 -63.12
N VAL A 2 -24.09 67.33 -61.96
CA VAL A 2 -24.94 66.89 -60.83
C VAL A 2 -25.53 65.46 -60.98
N LEU A 3 -24.85 64.51 -60.32
CA LEU A 3 -25.33 63.39 -59.47
C LEU A 3 -26.48 62.47 -59.92
N ARG A 4 -26.26 61.14 -59.85
CA ARG A 4 -26.73 60.32 -58.70
C ARG A 4 -26.24 58.86 -58.73
N LYS A 5 -25.45 58.51 -57.71
CA LYS A 5 -25.07 57.15 -57.31
C LYS A 5 -26.26 56.51 -56.57
N ARG A 6 -26.91 55.48 -57.11
CA ARG A 6 -27.89 54.68 -56.35
C ARG A 6 -27.15 53.79 -55.36
N ARG A 7 -27.06 54.22 -54.09
CA ARG A 7 -26.81 53.31 -52.96
C ARG A 7 -28.12 52.56 -52.70
N VAL A 8 -28.14 51.27 -53.02
CA VAL A 8 -29.14 50.36 -52.47
C VAL A 8 -28.64 49.97 -51.09
N GLY A 9 -28.94 50.80 -50.09
CA GLY A 9 -28.94 50.36 -48.70
C GLY A 9 -30.26 49.62 -48.51
N THR A 10 -30.21 48.30 -48.41
CA THR A 10 -31.32 47.52 -47.85
C THR A 10 -31.51 48.02 -46.43
N ARG A 11 -32.62 48.75 -46.23
CA ARG A 11 -33.10 49.18 -44.93
C ARG A 11 -33.31 47.91 -44.12
N ILE A 12 -32.67 47.79 -42.95
CA ILE A 12 -33.04 46.77 -41.98
C ILE A 12 -34.44 47.18 -41.53
N ASP A 13 -35.44 46.47 -42.03
CA ASP A 13 -36.83 46.72 -41.68
C ASP A 13 -37.01 46.56 -40.17
N ASN A 14 -37.85 47.43 -39.63
CA ASN A 14 -38.21 47.50 -38.23
C ASN A 14 -38.62 46.10 -37.76
N ILE A 15 -37.81 45.46 -36.91
CA ILE A 15 -38.19 44.18 -36.31
C ILE A 15 -39.47 44.45 -35.53
N ASP A 16 -40.57 43.82 -35.91
CA ASP A 16 -41.87 44.04 -35.26
C ASP A 16 -41.71 43.87 -33.74
N ASP A 17 -42.15 44.86 -32.98
CA ASP A 17 -42.04 44.86 -31.52
C ASP A 17 -42.69 43.60 -30.90
N ALA A 18 -43.69 43.03 -31.60
CA ALA A 18 -44.32 41.77 -31.26
C ALA A 18 -43.39 40.55 -31.38
N ASP A 19 -42.57 40.47 -32.44
CA ASP A 19 -41.60 39.39 -32.62
C ASP A 19 -40.43 39.51 -31.63
N LEU A 20 -40.01 40.74 -31.34
CA LEU A 20 -39.03 41.02 -30.29
C LEU A 20 -39.53 40.58 -28.91
N LEU A 21 -40.81 40.81 -28.59
CA LEU A 21 -41.43 40.39 -27.34
C LEU A 21 -41.52 38.86 -27.24
N LEU A 22 -41.85 38.16 -28.33
CA LEU A 22 -41.89 36.70 -28.37
C LEU A 22 -40.50 36.08 -28.20
N LEU A 23 -39.46 36.65 -28.85
CA LEU A 23 -38.08 36.21 -28.69
C LEU A 23 -37.56 36.47 -27.28
N LYS A 24 -37.80 37.66 -26.70
CA LYS A 24 -37.44 37.98 -25.31
C LYS A 24 -38.10 37.00 -24.34
N LYS A 25 -39.40 36.72 -24.48
CA LYS A 25 -40.11 35.76 -23.62
C LYS A 25 -39.50 34.35 -23.68
N ARG A 26 -39.08 33.88 -24.85
CA ARG A 26 -38.40 32.57 -25.01
C ARG A 26 -37.02 32.56 -24.35
N VAL A 27 -36.25 33.65 -24.49
CA VAL A 27 -34.95 33.82 -23.85
C VAL A 27 -35.10 33.89 -22.33
N ASP A 28 -36.11 34.59 -21.81
CA ASP A 28 -36.40 34.69 -20.38
C ASP A 28 -36.77 33.33 -19.79
N ILE A 29 -37.62 32.55 -20.49
CA ILE A 29 -37.97 31.19 -20.08
C ILE A 29 -36.74 30.28 -20.09
N ALA A 30 -35.92 30.32 -21.15
CA ALA A 30 -34.69 29.53 -21.22
C ALA A 30 -33.70 29.90 -20.10
N THR A 31 -33.56 31.20 -19.81
CA THR A 31 -32.73 31.72 -18.72
C THR A 31 -33.24 31.23 -17.36
N MET A 32 -34.56 31.26 -17.14
CA MET A 32 -35.17 30.77 -15.91
C MET A 32 -34.95 29.25 -15.71
N VAL A 33 -35.01 28.46 -16.79
CA VAL A 33 -34.71 27.02 -16.76
C VAL A 33 -33.22 26.77 -16.44
N ILE A 34 -32.31 27.55 -17.02
CA ILE A 34 -30.88 27.42 -16.73
C ILE A 34 -30.60 27.78 -15.26
N ILE A 35 -31.19 28.88 -14.76
CA ILE A 35 -31.03 29.31 -13.37
C ILE A 35 -31.57 28.24 -12.41
N SER A 36 -32.73 27.64 -12.69
CA SER A 36 -33.28 26.60 -11.82
C SER A 36 -32.41 25.35 -11.80
N LEU A 37 -31.84 24.96 -12.95
CA LEU A 37 -30.92 23.82 -13.04
C LEU A 37 -29.62 24.09 -12.26
N ILE A 38 -29.05 25.30 -12.38
CA ILE A 38 -27.88 25.71 -11.58
C ILE A 38 -28.22 25.72 -10.08
N ALA A 39 -29.39 26.21 -9.69
CA ALA A 39 -29.83 26.22 -8.30
C ALA A 39 -29.93 24.79 -7.72
N ILE A 40 -30.42 23.83 -8.50
CA ILE A 40 -30.46 22.42 -8.11
C ILE A 40 -29.03 21.87 -7.90
N LEU A 41 -28.09 22.19 -8.78
CA LEU A 41 -26.69 21.78 -8.64
C LEU A 41 -26.04 22.40 -7.39
N ILE A 42 -26.29 23.68 -7.12
CA ILE A 42 -25.80 24.37 -5.91
C ILE A 42 -26.39 23.72 -4.66
N ALA A 43 -27.69 23.43 -4.63
CA ALA A 43 -28.33 22.75 -3.50
C ALA A 43 -27.75 21.35 -3.29
N ARG A 44 -27.48 20.60 -4.37
CA ARG A 44 -26.84 19.29 -4.29
C ARG A 44 -25.40 19.38 -3.78
N LEU A 45 -24.64 20.37 -4.25
CA LEU A 45 -23.28 20.62 -3.79
C LEU A 45 -23.26 20.99 -2.31
N TRP A 46 -24.17 21.88 -1.88
CA TRP A 46 -24.35 22.25 -0.48
C TRP A 46 -24.66 21.05 0.40
N TYR A 47 -25.56 20.16 -0.05
CA TYR A 47 -25.86 18.91 0.64
C TYR A 47 -24.63 18.00 0.77
N LEU A 48 -23.86 17.81 -0.31
CA LEU A 48 -22.64 16.99 -0.27
C LEU A 48 -21.54 17.59 0.62
N GLN A 49 -21.38 18.92 0.61
CA GLN A 49 -20.31 19.62 1.34
C GLN A 49 -20.62 19.83 2.82
N ILE A 50 -21.88 20.07 3.20
CA ILE A 50 -22.24 20.39 4.59
C ILE A 50 -22.85 19.20 5.32
N HIS A 51 -23.68 18.40 4.66
CA HIS A 51 -24.34 17.27 5.32
C HIS A 51 -23.48 16.00 5.30
N LEU A 52 -22.78 15.74 4.19
CA LEU A 52 -21.88 14.58 4.06
C LEU A 52 -20.38 14.98 4.08
N GLY A 53 -20.07 16.26 4.31
CA GLY A 53 -18.70 16.76 4.25
C GLY A 53 -17.79 16.12 5.30
N GLU A 54 -18.27 16.00 6.54
CA GLU A 54 -17.52 15.37 7.62
C GLU A 54 -17.26 13.89 7.35
N ASP A 55 -18.27 13.15 6.90
CA ASP A 55 -18.15 11.72 6.57
C ASP A 55 -17.18 11.48 5.40
N TYR A 56 -17.28 12.27 4.32
CA TYR A 56 -16.36 12.15 3.19
C TYR A 56 -14.95 12.62 3.53
N SER A 57 -14.80 13.63 4.38
CA SER A 57 -13.50 14.07 4.87
C SER A 57 -12.87 13.00 5.75
N HIS A 58 -13.65 12.32 6.60
CA HIS A 58 -13.17 11.22 7.43
C HIS A 58 -12.76 10.01 6.56
N GLN A 59 -13.59 9.64 5.57
CA GLN A 59 -13.26 8.57 4.62
C GLN A 59 -12.02 8.91 3.78
N ALA A 60 -11.83 10.18 3.41
CA ALA A 60 -10.63 10.63 2.72
C ALA A 60 -9.39 10.53 3.63
N GLU A 61 -9.51 10.87 4.91
CA GLU A 61 -8.44 10.73 5.90
C GLU A 61 -8.06 9.26 6.12
N GLU A 62 -9.05 8.38 6.29
CA GLU A 62 -8.83 6.93 6.45
C GLU A 62 -8.19 6.31 5.21
N ASN A 63 -8.56 6.76 4.01
CA ASN A 63 -7.95 6.29 2.77
C ASN A 63 -6.55 6.88 2.53
N ARG A 64 -6.20 8.01 3.17
CA ARG A 64 -4.89 8.63 3.06
C ARG A 64 -3.83 7.94 3.90
N VAL A 65 -4.21 7.15 4.90
CA VAL A 65 -3.26 6.58 5.85
C VAL A 65 -3.19 5.06 5.75
N ARG A 66 -2.07 4.54 5.24
CA ARG A 66 -1.75 3.10 5.22
C ARG A 66 -1.02 2.71 6.52
N VAL A 67 -1.55 1.72 7.25
CA VAL A 67 -0.90 1.16 8.44
C VAL A 67 -0.02 -0.02 8.04
N GLN A 68 1.30 0.13 8.19
CA GLN A 68 2.26 -0.95 8.05
C GLN A 68 2.70 -1.45 9.43
N VAL A 69 2.58 -2.75 9.67
CA VAL A 69 3.00 -3.37 10.93
C VAL A 69 4.52 -3.54 10.94
N ILE A 70 5.19 -3.00 11.95
CA ILE A 70 6.63 -3.18 12.17
C ILE A 70 6.83 -4.31 13.17
N GLN A 71 7.58 -5.34 12.78
CA GLN A 71 7.96 -6.42 13.68
C GLN A 71 8.93 -5.92 14.75
N ALA A 72 8.65 -6.25 16.01
CA ALA A 72 9.55 -5.93 17.11
C ALA A 72 10.67 -6.98 17.22
N PRO A 73 11.89 -6.56 17.59
CA PRO A 73 12.92 -7.52 17.97
C PRO A 73 12.49 -8.25 19.24
N ARG A 74 12.67 -9.57 19.26
CA ARG A 74 12.36 -10.39 20.44
C ARG A 74 13.31 -10.13 21.61
N GLY A 75 12.89 -10.48 22.81
CA GLY A 75 13.75 -10.51 24.01
C GLY A 75 14.97 -11.42 23.82
N ILE A 76 16.11 -10.96 24.30
CA ILE A 76 17.38 -11.71 24.28
C ILE A 76 17.38 -12.72 25.44
N ILE A 77 17.87 -13.94 25.19
CA ILE A 77 18.05 -14.95 26.22
C ILE A 77 19.53 -14.99 26.61
N THR A 78 19.81 -14.79 27.89
CA THR A 78 21.17 -14.77 28.46
C THR A 78 21.34 -15.82 29.53
N ASP A 79 22.56 -16.35 29.70
CA ASP A 79 22.93 -17.17 30.86
C ASP A 79 23.04 -16.30 32.13
N ARG A 80 23.19 -16.95 33.30
CA ARG A 80 23.46 -16.35 34.62
C ARG A 80 24.63 -15.36 34.63
N ARG A 81 25.58 -15.49 33.69
CA ARG A 81 26.75 -14.62 33.54
C ARG A 81 26.53 -13.44 32.59
N GLY A 82 25.33 -13.31 32.02
CA GLY A 82 25.00 -12.27 31.03
C GLY A 82 25.43 -12.59 29.59
N THR A 83 26.04 -13.75 29.34
CA THR A 83 26.41 -14.17 27.98
C THR A 83 25.15 -14.46 27.16
N VAL A 84 25.04 -13.87 25.98
CA VAL A 84 23.92 -14.08 25.05
C VAL A 84 23.95 -15.51 24.52
N ILE A 85 22.86 -16.24 24.74
CA ILE A 85 22.65 -17.58 24.19
C ILE A 85 21.81 -17.48 22.92
N VAL A 86 20.73 -16.69 22.99
CA VAL A 86 19.84 -16.44 21.86
C VAL A 86 19.64 -14.95 21.70
N GLY A 87 20.08 -14.44 20.56
CA GLY A 87 19.96 -13.04 20.18
C GLY A 87 19.07 -12.86 18.95
N ASN A 88 19.12 -11.66 18.40
CA ASN A 88 18.53 -11.36 17.11
C ASN A 88 19.61 -10.78 16.20
N ARG A 89 19.53 -11.09 14.91
CA ARG A 89 20.35 -10.45 13.87
C ARG A 89 19.43 -9.90 12.78
N PRO A 90 19.85 -8.88 12.02
CA PRO A 90 19.12 -8.47 10.83
C PRO A 90 19.14 -9.60 9.81
N SER A 91 17.96 -9.94 9.29
CA SER A 91 17.78 -10.73 8.08
C SER A 91 17.47 -9.78 6.93
N PHE A 92 18.15 -9.97 5.81
CA PHE A 92 17.94 -9.20 4.59
C PHE A 92 17.03 -9.99 3.66
N ASN A 93 15.79 -9.54 3.50
CA ASN A 93 14.80 -10.21 2.66
C ASN A 93 14.62 -9.42 1.37
N VAL A 94 14.49 -10.14 0.25
CA VAL A 94 14.16 -9.52 -1.04
C VAL A 94 12.66 -9.50 -1.17
N VAL A 95 12.08 -8.31 -1.31
CA VAL A 95 10.65 -8.11 -1.53
C VAL A 95 10.40 -7.45 -2.87
N TRP A 96 9.25 -7.74 -3.47
CA TRP A 96 8.80 -7.14 -4.71
C TRP A 96 7.45 -6.45 -4.52
N MET A 97 7.39 -5.17 -4.91
CA MET A 97 6.17 -4.37 -4.92
C MET A 97 5.55 -4.37 -6.31
N LYS A 98 4.32 -4.87 -6.39
CA LYS A 98 3.59 -4.95 -7.67
C LYS A 98 3.22 -3.57 -8.22
N GLU A 99 2.99 -2.59 -7.34
CA GLU A 99 2.69 -1.20 -7.73
C GLU A 99 3.83 -0.58 -8.55
N ASP A 100 5.08 -0.81 -8.14
CA ASP A 100 6.26 -0.22 -8.74
C ASP A 100 6.74 -0.96 -10.01
N ALA A 101 6.42 -2.26 -10.12
CA ALA A 101 6.78 -3.09 -11.26
C ALA A 101 5.67 -4.07 -11.61
N PRO A 102 4.77 -3.72 -12.55
CA PRO A 102 3.64 -4.57 -12.93
C PRO A 102 4.04 -5.85 -13.68
N ASN A 103 5.21 -5.85 -14.33
CA ASN A 103 5.69 -7.00 -15.10
C ASN A 103 6.66 -7.86 -14.26
N PRO A 104 6.22 -9.03 -13.74
CA PRO A 104 7.06 -9.89 -12.91
C PRO A 104 8.17 -10.58 -13.70
N ASP A 105 8.00 -10.83 -15.00
CA ASP A 105 8.89 -11.71 -15.76
C ASP A 105 10.31 -11.16 -15.89
N GLU A 106 10.45 -9.85 -16.07
CA GLU A 106 11.76 -9.18 -16.15
C GLU A 106 12.48 -9.22 -14.80
N VAL A 107 11.74 -8.94 -13.73
CA VAL A 107 12.26 -8.95 -12.36
C VAL A 107 12.69 -10.36 -11.95
N ILE A 108 11.88 -11.38 -12.24
CA ILE A 108 12.19 -12.78 -11.92
C ILE A 108 13.46 -13.22 -12.64
N LYS A 109 13.61 -12.90 -13.94
CA LYS A 109 14.81 -13.28 -14.71
C LYS A 109 16.07 -12.63 -14.15
N ALA A 110 15.99 -11.35 -13.76
CA ALA A 110 17.12 -10.66 -13.16
C ALA A 110 17.46 -11.23 -11.77
N LEU A 111 16.46 -11.46 -10.92
CA LEU A 111 16.67 -11.99 -9.58
C LEU A 111 17.14 -13.45 -9.56
N ALA A 112 16.69 -14.29 -10.48
CA ALA A 112 17.12 -15.69 -10.57
C ALA A 112 18.65 -15.80 -10.72
N GLY A 113 19.26 -14.94 -11.56
CA GLY A 113 20.70 -14.91 -11.76
C GLY A 113 21.49 -14.40 -10.55
N ILE A 114 20.92 -13.45 -9.80
CA ILE A 114 21.58 -12.81 -8.65
C ILE A 114 21.49 -13.67 -7.40
N LEU A 115 20.32 -14.26 -7.15
CA LEU A 115 20.03 -15.05 -5.95
C LEU A 115 20.38 -16.53 -6.10
N HIS A 116 20.87 -16.93 -7.28
CA HIS A 116 21.14 -18.33 -7.62
C HIS A 116 19.92 -19.25 -7.39
N LEU A 117 18.72 -18.71 -7.65
CA LEU A 117 17.44 -19.41 -7.49
C LEU A 117 16.85 -19.77 -8.85
N ASP A 118 16.23 -20.94 -8.91
CA ASP A 118 15.51 -21.40 -10.10
C ASP A 118 14.28 -20.51 -10.39
N ILE A 119 14.10 -20.13 -11.66
CA ILE A 119 12.96 -19.32 -12.12
C ILE A 119 11.61 -19.91 -11.69
N PRO A 120 11.35 -21.23 -11.80
CA PRO A 120 10.11 -21.83 -11.30
C PRO A 120 9.81 -21.53 -9.83
N VAL A 121 10.82 -21.53 -8.96
CA VAL A 121 10.65 -21.27 -7.52
C VAL A 121 10.18 -19.84 -7.28
N LEU A 122 10.80 -18.87 -7.96
CA LEU A 122 10.40 -17.47 -7.89
C LEU A 122 9.00 -17.25 -8.47
N LEU A 123 8.68 -17.92 -9.58
CA LEU A 123 7.37 -17.83 -10.22
C LEU A 123 6.26 -18.39 -9.31
N ASP A 124 6.52 -19.48 -8.61
CA ASP A 124 5.58 -20.07 -7.65
C ASP A 124 5.36 -19.16 -6.44
N ARG A 125 6.39 -18.47 -5.95
CA ARG A 125 6.26 -17.43 -4.91
C ARG A 125 5.41 -16.26 -5.41
N VAL A 126 5.64 -15.79 -6.64
CA VAL A 126 4.82 -14.74 -7.28
C VAL A 126 3.35 -15.15 -7.41
N ARG A 127 3.10 -16.40 -7.83
CA ARG A 127 1.74 -16.95 -7.93
C ARG A 127 1.06 -17.11 -6.58
N ALA A 128 1.77 -17.60 -5.57
CA ALA A 128 1.23 -17.72 -4.21
C ALA A 128 0.84 -16.35 -3.63
N GLY A 129 1.60 -15.31 -3.97
CA GLY A 129 1.32 -13.93 -3.61
C GLY A 129 0.35 -13.19 -4.52
N SER A 130 -0.16 -13.78 -5.60
CA SER A 130 -0.93 -13.04 -6.62
C SER A 130 -2.23 -12.45 -6.07
N SER A 131 -2.83 -13.12 -5.09
CA SER A 131 -4.06 -12.69 -4.39
C SER A 131 -3.85 -11.53 -3.43
N GLN A 132 -2.60 -11.23 -3.04
CA GLN A 132 -2.31 -10.11 -2.16
C GLN A 132 -2.46 -8.76 -2.88
N PRO A 133 -2.92 -7.71 -2.17
CA PRO A 133 -3.05 -6.38 -2.74
C PRO A 133 -1.74 -5.85 -3.35
N PRO A 134 -1.79 -4.99 -4.37
CA PRO A 134 -0.59 -4.51 -5.07
C PRO A 134 0.43 -3.77 -4.20
N TYR A 135 -0.04 -3.05 -3.18
CA TYR A 135 0.80 -2.30 -2.22
C TYR A 135 1.51 -3.20 -1.20
N MET A 136 1.12 -4.47 -1.08
CA MET A 136 1.74 -5.37 -0.12
C MET A 136 3.03 -5.94 -0.72
N PRO A 137 4.19 -5.77 -0.05
CA PRO A 137 5.43 -6.32 -0.55
C PRO A 137 5.38 -7.85 -0.54
N LEU A 138 5.67 -8.46 -1.68
CA LEU A 138 5.76 -9.91 -1.81
C LEU A 138 7.19 -10.37 -1.56
N ARG A 139 7.39 -11.20 -0.54
CA ARG A 139 8.72 -11.73 -0.23
C ARG A 139 9.13 -12.80 -1.24
N LEU A 140 10.22 -12.53 -1.95
CA LEU A 140 10.77 -13.40 -2.98
C LEU A 140 11.94 -14.23 -2.48
N ALA A 141 12.74 -13.74 -1.53
CA ALA A 141 13.81 -14.50 -0.88
C ALA A 141 14.02 -14.02 0.56
N GLU A 142 14.52 -14.91 1.42
CA GLU A 142 14.73 -14.66 2.85
C GLU A 142 16.21 -14.80 3.21
N ASP A 143 16.69 -13.95 4.11
CA ASP A 143 18.04 -13.97 4.69
C ASP A 143 19.16 -14.14 3.64
N ILE A 144 19.19 -13.26 2.64
CA ILE A 144 20.18 -13.33 1.57
C ILE A 144 21.61 -13.07 2.10
N PRO A 145 22.62 -13.73 1.53
CA PRO A 145 24.02 -13.46 1.83
C PRO A 145 24.40 -12.00 1.60
N TRP A 146 25.38 -11.51 2.37
CA TRP A 146 25.88 -10.13 2.26
C TRP A 146 26.33 -9.77 0.84
N ALA A 147 26.97 -10.70 0.12
CA ALA A 147 27.42 -10.46 -1.25
C ALA A 147 26.25 -10.15 -2.21
N GLU A 148 25.16 -10.91 -2.11
CA GLU A 148 23.95 -10.72 -2.91
C GLU A 148 23.24 -9.42 -2.55
N LEU A 149 23.16 -9.11 -1.25
CA LEU A 149 22.63 -7.83 -0.76
C LEU A 149 23.36 -6.64 -1.38
N VAL A 150 24.69 -6.63 -1.31
CA VAL A 150 25.50 -5.54 -1.88
C VAL A 150 25.31 -5.45 -3.39
N TYR A 151 25.21 -6.58 -4.08
CA TYR A 151 24.95 -6.59 -5.51
C TYR A 151 23.59 -5.96 -5.85
N LEU A 152 22.53 -6.35 -5.15
CA LEU A 152 21.18 -5.84 -5.36
C LEU A 152 21.07 -4.34 -5.08
N GLU A 153 21.65 -3.84 -3.98
CA GLU A 153 21.61 -2.41 -3.66
C GLU A 153 22.35 -1.56 -4.69
N ASN A 154 23.48 -2.04 -5.21
CA ASN A 154 24.20 -1.33 -6.28
C ASN A 154 23.44 -1.29 -7.61
N HIS A 155 22.60 -2.29 -7.88
CA HIS A 155 21.82 -2.41 -9.12
C HIS A 155 20.34 -2.05 -8.95
N ARG A 156 19.97 -1.39 -7.84
CA ARG A 156 18.57 -1.08 -7.52
C ARG A 156 17.84 -0.31 -8.62
N TYR A 157 18.56 0.55 -9.36
CA TYR A 157 18.01 1.29 -10.51
C TYR A 157 17.57 0.40 -11.68
N GLN A 158 18.14 -0.80 -11.80
CA GLN A 158 17.84 -1.77 -12.87
C GLN A 158 16.77 -2.79 -12.45
N LEU A 159 16.32 -2.74 -11.19
CA LEU A 159 15.39 -3.69 -10.58
C LEU A 159 14.14 -2.94 -10.07
N PRO A 160 13.26 -2.46 -10.98
CA PRO A 160 12.06 -1.75 -10.57
C PRO A 160 11.20 -2.62 -9.66
N GLY A 161 10.67 -2.03 -8.59
CA GLY A 161 9.82 -2.69 -7.59
C GLY A 161 10.52 -3.70 -6.68
N VAL A 162 11.81 -4.00 -6.86
CA VAL A 162 12.58 -4.81 -5.91
C VAL A 162 13.10 -3.93 -4.79
N ARG A 163 12.87 -4.35 -3.55
CA ARG A 163 13.39 -3.66 -2.35
C ARG A 163 13.97 -4.68 -1.37
N ILE A 164 14.87 -4.20 -0.53
CA ILE A 164 15.38 -4.98 0.60
C ILE A 164 14.58 -4.62 1.84
N GLU A 165 13.98 -5.62 2.46
CA GLU A 165 13.31 -5.50 3.75
C GLU A 165 14.22 -6.08 4.83
N VAL A 166 14.55 -5.27 5.85
CA VAL A 166 15.38 -5.69 6.97
C VAL A 166 14.46 -6.06 8.14
N LEU A 167 14.39 -7.35 8.45
CA LEU A 167 13.60 -7.85 9.58
C LEU A 167 14.50 -8.50 10.62
N PRO A 168 14.22 -8.35 11.93
CA PRO A 168 14.95 -9.07 12.95
C PRO A 168 14.65 -10.57 12.85
N THR A 169 15.67 -11.40 12.67
CA THR A 169 15.57 -12.86 12.76
C THR A 169 16.29 -13.39 14.00
N ARG A 170 15.85 -14.56 14.48
CA ARG A 170 16.41 -15.19 15.68
C ARG A 170 17.77 -15.80 15.35
N GLN A 171 18.77 -15.53 16.20
CA GLN A 171 20.10 -16.13 16.08
C GLN A 171 20.42 -16.92 17.35
N TYR A 172 20.67 -18.20 17.17
CA TYR A 172 21.16 -19.10 18.22
C TYR A 172 22.69 -19.13 18.10
N LEU A 173 23.41 -18.62 19.10
CA LEU A 173 24.87 -18.45 19.00
C LEU A 173 25.62 -19.76 19.28
N ASN A 174 25.02 -20.68 20.02
CA ASN A 174 25.59 -21.96 20.42
C ASN A 174 24.62 -23.09 20.10
N ASP A 175 24.57 -23.53 18.84
CA ASP A 175 23.59 -24.51 18.33
C ASP A 175 23.67 -25.90 18.99
N GLU A 176 24.79 -26.22 19.64
CA GLU A 176 25.04 -27.56 20.23
C GLU A 176 24.48 -27.72 21.65
N PHE A 177 24.20 -26.63 22.37
CA PHE A 177 23.75 -26.71 23.76
C PHE A 177 22.26 -26.44 23.89
N ALA A 178 21.55 -27.41 24.48
CA ALA A 178 20.23 -27.20 25.07
C ALA A 178 19.13 -26.77 24.08
N SER A 179 19.23 -27.09 22.79
CA SER A 179 18.23 -26.72 21.76
C SER A 179 16.82 -27.22 22.09
N HIS A 180 16.70 -28.38 22.76
CA HIS A 180 15.40 -28.88 23.29
C HIS A 180 14.88 -28.08 24.48
N PHE A 181 15.76 -27.52 25.32
CA PHE A 181 15.38 -26.71 26.46
C PHE A 181 15.02 -25.28 26.02
N ILE A 182 15.84 -24.67 25.18
CA ILE A 182 15.61 -23.34 24.60
C ILE A 182 14.36 -23.38 23.71
N GLY A 183 14.28 -24.39 22.85
CA GLY A 183 13.23 -24.54 21.84
C GLY A 183 13.53 -23.74 20.58
N TYR A 184 12.56 -23.72 19.68
CA TYR A 184 12.66 -23.09 18.37
C TYR A 184 11.41 -22.26 18.05
N LEU A 185 11.56 -21.38 17.06
CA LEU A 185 10.46 -20.62 16.47
C LEU A 185 9.90 -21.36 15.26
N GLY A 186 8.60 -21.23 15.03
CA GLY A 186 7.98 -21.64 13.78
C GLY A 186 6.81 -20.74 13.42
N GLU A 187 6.39 -20.77 12.16
CA GLU A 187 5.24 -19.99 11.71
C GLU A 187 3.97 -20.34 12.50
N ILE A 188 3.18 -19.31 12.82
CA ILE A 188 1.90 -19.49 13.49
C ILE A 188 0.94 -20.26 12.59
N ASN A 189 0.34 -21.32 13.13
CA ASN A 189 -0.65 -22.10 12.39
C ASN A 189 -2.06 -21.53 12.60
N LYS A 190 -3.01 -21.90 11.74
CA LYS A 190 -4.40 -21.41 11.82
C LYS A 190 -5.06 -21.66 13.18
N LYS A 191 -4.81 -22.83 13.78
CA LYS A 191 -5.37 -23.19 15.09
C LYS A 191 -4.84 -22.31 16.22
N GLU A 192 -3.54 -22.03 16.22
CA GLU A 192 -2.88 -21.15 17.20
C GLU A 192 -3.34 -19.71 17.03
N LEU A 193 -3.55 -19.26 15.79
CA LEU A 193 -4.10 -17.94 15.50
C LEU A 193 -5.53 -17.79 16.03
N GLU A 194 -6.37 -18.81 15.84
CA GLU A 194 -7.76 -18.82 16.35
C GLU A 194 -7.82 -18.92 17.88
N THR A 195 -6.88 -19.63 18.50
CA THR A 195 -6.87 -19.84 19.96
C THR A 195 -6.32 -18.63 20.72
N ARG A 196 -5.47 -17.82 20.07
CA ARG A 196 -4.90 -16.61 20.66
C ARG A 196 -5.84 -15.43 20.36
N ALA A 197 -6.70 -15.13 21.32
CA ALA A 197 -7.67 -14.04 21.27
C ALA A 197 -7.04 -12.63 21.21
N ASP A 198 -5.72 -12.55 21.40
CA ASP A 198 -4.97 -11.30 21.29
C ASP A 198 -4.62 -11.12 19.80
N ASP A 199 -5.26 -10.16 19.11
CA ASP A 199 -5.03 -9.73 17.70
C ASP A 199 -3.57 -9.25 17.39
N ILE A 200 -2.61 -9.66 18.22
CA ILE A 200 -1.19 -9.37 18.13
C ILE A 200 -0.56 -10.14 16.96
N TYR A 201 -1.00 -11.37 16.71
CA TYR A 201 -0.41 -12.22 15.69
C TYR A 201 -1.15 -12.13 14.36
N GLN A 202 -0.39 -12.23 13.28
CA GLN A 202 -0.85 -12.31 11.91
C GLN A 202 -0.28 -13.56 11.26
N GLY A 203 -0.94 -14.03 10.18
CA GLY A 203 -0.41 -15.15 9.40
C GLY A 203 1.01 -14.86 8.91
N GLY A 204 1.91 -15.84 9.06
CA GLY A 204 3.33 -15.70 8.71
C GLY A 204 4.22 -15.19 9.85
N ASP A 205 3.66 -14.82 11.01
CA ASP A 205 4.48 -14.51 12.18
C ASP A 205 5.17 -15.76 12.72
N GLN A 206 6.41 -15.58 13.16
CA GLN A 206 7.18 -16.61 13.88
C GLN A 206 6.80 -16.61 15.36
N VAL A 207 6.45 -17.76 15.91
CA VAL A 207 6.07 -17.96 17.32
C VAL A 207 6.94 -19.05 17.97
N GLY A 208 7.28 -18.89 19.26
CA GLY A 208 7.92 -19.93 20.05
C GLY A 208 7.06 -21.19 20.14
N LYS A 209 7.56 -22.31 19.62
CA LYS A 209 6.83 -23.60 19.58
C LYS A 209 7.13 -24.50 20.76
N THR A 210 8.36 -24.44 21.26
CA THR A 210 8.83 -25.35 22.32
C THR A 210 9.74 -24.63 23.32
N GLY A 211 10.09 -25.31 24.40
CA GLY A 211 11.10 -24.86 25.34
C GLY A 211 10.80 -23.54 26.06
N VAL A 212 11.87 -22.79 26.33
CA VAL A 212 11.84 -21.44 26.91
C VAL A 212 11.13 -20.46 25.97
N GLU A 213 11.34 -20.57 24.66
CA GLU A 213 10.70 -19.70 23.65
C GLU A 213 9.17 -19.75 23.77
N ALA A 214 8.57 -20.95 23.84
CA ALA A 214 7.12 -21.08 24.00
C ALA A 214 6.61 -20.64 25.38
N ARG A 215 7.32 -21.00 26.46
CA ARG A 215 6.89 -20.69 27.84
C ARG A 215 6.94 -19.19 28.12
N HIS A 216 7.93 -18.49 27.59
CA HIS A 216 8.15 -17.07 27.81
C HIS A 216 7.76 -16.22 26.60
N GLU A 217 6.97 -16.75 25.65
CA GLU A 217 6.52 -16.06 24.44
C GLU A 217 5.94 -14.67 24.74
N ALA A 218 5.11 -14.55 25.78
CA ALA A 218 4.51 -13.27 26.16
C ALA A 218 5.52 -12.20 26.61
N GLN A 219 6.65 -12.61 27.15
CA GLN A 219 7.73 -11.72 27.59
C GLN A 219 8.75 -11.49 26.47
N LEU A 220 8.92 -12.47 25.58
CA LEU A 220 9.92 -12.44 24.51
C LEU A 220 9.41 -11.78 23.23
N ARG A 221 8.12 -11.85 22.90
CA ARG A 221 7.58 -11.39 21.60
C ARG A 221 7.71 -9.89 21.33
N GLY A 222 7.82 -9.07 22.37
CA GLY A 222 7.75 -7.61 22.25
C GLY A 222 6.38 -7.11 21.77
N GLU A 223 6.26 -5.81 21.52
CA GLU A 223 5.04 -5.19 20.99
C GLU A 223 5.28 -4.69 19.58
N LYS A 224 4.42 -5.10 18.64
CA LYS A 224 4.54 -4.68 17.25
C LYS A 224 4.32 -3.18 17.11
N GLY A 225 5.22 -2.53 16.39
CA GLY A 225 5.05 -1.13 16.01
C GLY A 225 4.04 -0.99 14.87
N ARG A 226 3.58 0.25 14.67
CA ARG A 226 2.76 0.64 13.51
C ARG A 226 3.41 1.85 12.86
N ASN A 227 3.63 1.78 11.55
CA ASN A 227 4.01 2.91 10.74
C ASN A 227 2.82 3.39 9.92
N TYR A 228 2.60 4.69 9.90
CA TYR A 228 1.50 5.31 9.15
C TYR A 228 2.12 6.00 7.93
N VAL A 229 1.85 5.46 6.74
CA VAL A 229 2.37 6.01 5.48
C VAL A 229 1.23 6.72 4.76
N GLU A 230 1.45 7.99 4.47
CA GLU A 230 0.55 8.81 3.65
C GLU A 230 0.62 8.35 2.19
N VAL A 231 -0.55 8.11 1.57
CA VAL A 231 -0.67 7.65 0.17
C VAL A 231 -0.88 8.79 -0.80
#